data_AF-A0A9P8TGA6-F1
#
_entry.id   AF-A0A9P8TGA6-F1
#
_cell.length_a   1.000
_cell.length_b   1.000
_cell.length_c   1.000
_cell.angle_alpha   90.00
_cell.angle_beta   90.00
_cell.angle_gamma   90.00
#
_symmetry.space_group_name_H-M   'P 1'
#
loop_
_entity.id
_entity.type
_entity.pdbx_description
1 polymer ?
#
loop_
_entity_poly.entity_id
_entity_poly.type
_entity_poly.pdbx_seq_one_letter_code
_entity_poly.pdbx_strand_id
1 'polypeptide(L)'
;MSNLIAQFETDVSEIKQFWQSDRQKHLKRPYSAEKVAAMRSSVHIDYVSSVQGNKLWQLLNKHRKEGTPLLTFGCVDPATASQMSRAGIEAVYVSGGVSALQVADEIGRDHADYPSDTVPKVVARLFKSQLFHDRRQKSYYLGRSPAEQAEIPIYDYLLPMVADGDMGFGSVTAIMKQTKMFAEAGTAMVHYDDLAIGLKKFTEKVGRTVVPLSEYLRRLTAARFQLDVLGSEMLLMSRVDCYHAEFITSVVDTRDHKYVRGATVAGVEPFIRAMNRALERGEDAAEARSRWLQQAKVMTFPEAVKQVATAEDTCTKRAHKQL
;
A
#
# COMPACT_ATOMS: atom_id res chain seq x y z
N MET A 1 -24.77 19.41 -24.85
CA MET A 1 -24.61 19.95 -23.48
C MET A 1 -25.67 19.40 -22.52
N SER A 2 -26.96 19.36 -22.87
CA SER A 2 -28.03 18.79 -22.01
C SER A 2 -27.76 17.36 -21.54
N ASN A 3 -27.18 16.51 -22.40
CA ASN A 3 -26.85 15.13 -22.06
C ASN A 3 -25.71 14.97 -21.03
N LEU A 4 -24.76 15.92 -20.98
CA LEU A 4 -23.61 15.83 -20.06
C LEU A 4 -24.02 16.17 -18.62
N ILE A 5 -24.90 17.16 -18.43
CA ILE A 5 -25.40 17.55 -17.10
C ILE A 5 -26.27 16.43 -16.54
N ALA A 6 -27.16 15.85 -17.35
CA ALA A 6 -27.99 14.71 -16.93
C ALA A 6 -27.15 13.47 -16.55
N GLN A 7 -26.09 13.18 -17.32
CA GLN A 7 -25.15 12.11 -16.97
C GLN A 7 -24.43 12.39 -15.65
N PHE A 8 -23.95 13.63 -15.46
CA PHE A 8 -23.30 14.05 -14.22
C PHE A 8 -24.23 13.88 -13.00
N GLU A 9 -25.49 14.30 -13.09
CA GLU A 9 -26.47 14.15 -12.01
C GLU A 9 -26.74 12.68 -11.69
N THR A 10 -26.83 11.84 -12.73
CA THR A 10 -26.96 10.38 -12.60
C THR A 10 -25.75 9.80 -11.85
N ASP A 11 -24.53 10.10 -12.30
CA ASP A 11 -23.29 9.63 -11.68
C ASP A 11 -23.20 10.03 -10.20
N VAL A 12 -23.56 11.27 -9.88
CA VAL A 12 -23.56 11.76 -8.49
C VAL A 12 -24.52 10.95 -7.62
N SER A 13 -25.73 10.68 -8.13
CA SER A 13 -26.73 9.87 -7.41
C SER A 13 -26.23 8.44 -7.17
N GLU A 14 -25.72 7.79 -8.22
CA GLU A 14 -25.18 6.43 -8.14
C GLU A 14 -24.00 6.33 -7.18
N ILE A 15 -23.06 7.28 -7.23
CA ILE A 15 -21.92 7.33 -6.31
C ILE A 15 -22.40 7.46 -4.86
N LYS A 16 -23.35 8.38 -4.59
CA LYS A 16 -23.91 8.57 -3.25
C LYS A 16 -24.58 7.30 -2.74
N GLN A 17 -25.36 6.64 -3.57
CA GLN A 17 -26.01 5.38 -3.22
C GLN A 17 -24.98 4.26 -2.96
N PHE A 18 -23.99 4.11 -3.84
CA PHE A 18 -22.93 3.12 -3.69
C PHE A 18 -22.11 3.33 -2.41
N TRP A 19 -21.84 4.58 -2.03
CA TRP A 19 -21.13 4.91 -0.79
C TRP A 19 -21.90 4.56 0.48
N GLN A 20 -23.22 4.35 0.42
CA GLN A 20 -24.02 3.84 1.55
C GLN A 20 -23.98 2.32 1.71
N SER A 21 -23.41 1.59 0.75
CA SER A 21 -23.27 0.13 0.87
C SER A 21 -22.44 -0.26 2.09
N ASP A 22 -22.66 -1.47 2.63
CA ASP A 22 -21.93 -1.97 3.80
C ASP A 22 -20.41 -1.95 3.60
N ARG A 23 -19.96 -2.15 2.36
CA ARG A 23 -18.55 -2.13 1.99
C ARG A 23 -17.94 -0.73 1.99
N GLN A 24 -18.72 0.32 1.77
CA GLN A 24 -18.22 1.67 1.53
C GLN A 24 -18.52 2.64 2.68
N LYS A 25 -19.61 2.40 3.44
CA LYS A 25 -20.14 3.36 4.45
C LYS A 25 -19.18 3.72 5.57
N HIS A 26 -18.21 2.86 5.86
CA HIS A 26 -17.20 3.08 6.89
C HIS A 26 -16.00 3.92 6.40
N LEU A 27 -15.86 4.13 5.09
CA LEU A 27 -14.73 4.86 4.51
C LEU A 27 -14.94 6.37 4.64
N LYS A 28 -13.93 7.07 5.17
CA LYS A 28 -13.91 8.53 5.24
C LYS A 28 -13.30 9.10 3.97
N ARG A 29 -14.07 9.91 3.24
CA ARG A 29 -13.65 10.58 2.00
C ARG A 29 -13.51 12.08 2.23
N PRO A 30 -12.33 12.69 2.05
CA PRO A 30 -12.15 14.14 2.16
C PRO A 30 -12.54 14.88 0.87
N TYR A 31 -13.43 14.30 0.06
CA TYR A 31 -13.94 14.84 -1.20
C TYR A 31 -15.39 14.37 -1.39
N SER A 32 -16.11 15.04 -2.29
CA SER A 32 -17.53 14.80 -2.53
C SER A 32 -17.78 13.91 -3.76
N ALA A 33 -18.98 13.35 -3.87
CA ALA A 33 -19.40 12.54 -5.02
C ALA A 33 -19.37 13.37 -6.32
N GLU A 34 -19.69 14.66 -6.24
CA GLU A 34 -19.65 15.61 -7.35
C GLU A 34 -18.23 15.76 -7.91
N LYS A 35 -17.21 15.83 -7.05
CA LYS A 35 -15.81 15.87 -7.50
C LYS A 35 -15.39 14.59 -8.22
N VAL A 36 -15.92 13.44 -7.79
CA VAL A 36 -15.67 12.15 -8.43
C VAL A 36 -16.37 12.07 -9.77
N ALA A 37 -17.67 12.37 -9.82
CA ALA A 37 -18.48 12.37 -11.04
C ALA A 37 -17.90 13.30 -12.12
N ALA A 38 -17.42 14.48 -11.73
CA ALA A 38 -16.78 15.43 -12.65
C ALA A 38 -15.50 14.90 -13.32
N MET A 39 -14.86 13.89 -12.72
CA MET A 39 -13.64 13.25 -13.24
C MET A 39 -13.92 11.93 -13.97
N ARG A 40 -15.17 11.45 -13.98
CA ARG A 40 -15.56 10.24 -14.69
C ARG A 40 -15.50 10.44 -16.20
N SER A 41 -15.18 9.36 -16.90
CA SER A 41 -15.31 9.30 -18.35
C SER A 41 -16.79 9.24 -18.72
N SER A 42 -17.15 9.79 -19.88
CA SER A 42 -18.49 9.59 -20.47
C SER A 42 -18.72 8.15 -20.95
N VAL A 43 -17.67 7.33 -21.02
CA VAL A 43 -17.73 5.91 -21.36
C VAL A 43 -17.64 5.09 -20.07
N HIS A 44 -18.68 4.31 -19.80
CA HIS A 44 -18.70 3.37 -18.70
C HIS A 44 -17.78 2.18 -18.99
N ILE A 45 -16.94 1.80 -18.03
CA ILE A 45 -16.02 0.67 -18.11
C ILE A 45 -16.18 -0.17 -16.86
N ASP A 46 -16.58 -1.43 -17.04
CA ASP A 46 -16.58 -2.42 -15.96
C ASP A 46 -15.17 -2.97 -15.76
N TYR A 47 -14.63 -2.76 -14.56
CA TYR A 47 -13.30 -3.24 -14.23
C TYR A 47 -13.35 -4.64 -13.61
N VAL A 48 -12.62 -5.57 -14.21
CA VAL A 48 -12.40 -6.94 -13.66
C VAL A 48 -11.77 -6.92 -12.26
N SER A 49 -11.04 -5.86 -11.90
CA SER A 49 -10.56 -5.64 -10.53
C SER A 49 -11.69 -5.56 -9.49
N SER A 50 -12.88 -5.10 -9.87
CA SER A 50 -14.06 -5.11 -9.00
C SER A 50 -14.52 -6.54 -8.68
N VAL A 51 -14.55 -7.41 -9.70
CA VAL A 51 -14.91 -8.83 -9.54
C VAL A 51 -13.90 -9.53 -8.61
N GLN A 52 -12.60 -9.36 -8.88
CA GLN A 52 -11.54 -9.95 -8.07
C GLN A 52 -11.49 -9.33 -6.65
N GLY A 53 -11.72 -8.03 -6.53
CA GLY A 53 -11.79 -7.31 -5.26
C GLY A 53 -12.95 -7.76 -4.37
N ASN A 54 -14.11 -8.03 -4.96
CA ASN A 54 -15.26 -8.61 -4.25
C ASN A 54 -14.99 -10.04 -3.79
N LYS A 55 -14.38 -10.86 -4.63
CA LYS A 55 -13.94 -12.21 -4.26
C LYS A 55 -12.97 -12.18 -3.07
N LEU A 56 -11.96 -11.31 -3.12
CA LEU A 56 -11.01 -11.14 -2.02
C LEU A 56 -11.68 -10.63 -0.74
N TRP A 57 -12.61 -9.68 -0.85
CA TRP A 57 -13.36 -9.17 0.29
C TRP A 57 -14.16 -10.26 0.99
N GLN A 58 -14.84 -11.13 0.24
CA GLN A 58 -15.56 -12.28 0.80
C GLN A 58 -14.62 -13.24 1.49
N LEU A 59 -13.48 -13.55 0.86
CA LEU A 59 -12.46 -14.44 1.41
C LEU A 59 -11.89 -13.91 2.74
N LEU A 60 -11.51 -12.64 2.79
CA LEU A 60 -11.00 -12.01 4.03
C LEU A 60 -12.04 -12.00 5.15
N ASN A 61 -13.32 -11.80 4.84
CA ASN A 61 -14.39 -11.84 5.84
C ASN A 61 -14.67 -13.26 6.34
N LYS A 62 -14.59 -14.26 5.45
CA LYS A 62 -14.67 -15.68 5.82
C LYS A 62 -13.57 -16.03 6.84
N HIS A 63 -12.32 -15.76 6.50
CA HIS A 63 -11.17 -15.99 7.38
C HIS A 63 -11.29 -15.26 8.72
N ARG A 64 -11.73 -13.99 8.70
CA ARG A 64 -12.00 -13.23 9.92
C ARG A 64 -13.05 -13.90 10.82
N LYS A 65 -14.16 -14.39 10.22
CA LYS A 65 -15.22 -15.08 10.96
C LYS A 65 -14.75 -16.41 11.55
N GLU A 66 -13.89 -17.12 10.83
CA GLU A 66 -13.33 -18.42 11.23
C GLU A 66 -12.11 -18.28 12.18
N GLY A 67 -11.56 -17.08 12.34
CA GLY A 67 -10.35 -16.84 13.14
C GLY A 67 -9.08 -17.38 12.48
N THR A 68 -9.07 -17.55 11.16
CA THR A 68 -7.94 -18.08 10.39
C THR A 68 -7.28 -16.98 9.55
N PRO A 69 -6.00 -17.14 9.16
CA PRO A 69 -5.35 -16.24 8.21
C PRO A 69 -5.58 -16.67 6.76
N LEU A 70 -5.57 -15.70 5.84
CA LEU A 70 -5.39 -15.94 4.41
C LEU A 70 -3.89 -15.93 4.10
N LEU A 71 -3.29 -17.11 3.89
CA LEU A 71 -1.85 -17.26 3.64
C LEU A 71 -1.57 -17.34 2.14
N THR A 72 -0.52 -16.64 1.70
CA THR A 72 0.00 -16.68 0.33
C THR A 72 1.46 -16.23 0.31
N PHE A 73 2.11 -16.29 -0.84
CA PHE A 73 3.49 -15.86 -1.05
C PHE A 73 3.67 -15.17 -2.41
N GLY A 74 4.83 -14.54 -2.60
CA GLY A 74 5.17 -13.79 -3.80
C GLY A 74 5.23 -14.67 -5.05
N CYS A 75 4.43 -14.34 -6.06
CA CYS A 75 4.42 -15.01 -7.35
C CYS A 75 4.44 -13.97 -8.47
N VAL A 76 5.32 -14.18 -9.45
CA VAL A 76 5.44 -13.32 -10.63
C VAL A 76 5.30 -14.10 -11.94
N ASP A 77 5.30 -15.43 -11.92
CA ASP A 77 5.23 -16.27 -13.11
C ASP A 77 3.93 -17.12 -13.20
N PRO A 78 3.39 -17.31 -14.42
CA PRO A 78 2.17 -18.09 -14.64
C PRO A 78 2.21 -19.56 -14.16
N ALA A 79 3.36 -20.22 -14.28
CA ALA A 79 3.46 -21.64 -13.96
C ALA A 79 3.27 -21.85 -12.45
N THR A 80 3.96 -21.07 -11.63
CA THR A 80 3.81 -21.05 -10.18
C THR A 80 2.37 -20.69 -9.78
N ALA A 81 1.78 -19.64 -10.37
CA ALA A 81 0.40 -19.26 -10.06
C ALA A 81 -0.61 -20.41 -10.33
N SER A 82 -0.40 -21.17 -11.41
CA SER A 82 -1.23 -22.35 -11.70
C SER A 82 -1.08 -23.46 -10.66
N GLN A 83 0.14 -23.67 -10.12
CA GLN A 83 0.36 -24.66 -9.07
C GLN A 83 -0.15 -24.18 -7.72
N MET A 84 -0.11 -22.87 -7.43
CA MET A 84 -0.69 -22.29 -6.20
C MET A 84 -2.18 -22.63 -6.09
N SER A 85 -2.93 -22.47 -7.19
CA SER A 85 -4.35 -22.86 -7.27
C SER A 85 -4.54 -24.36 -6.97
N ARG A 86 -3.70 -25.22 -7.56
CA ARG A 86 -3.76 -26.68 -7.33
C ARG A 86 -3.36 -27.11 -5.93
N ALA A 87 -2.53 -26.32 -5.26
CA ALA A 87 -2.13 -26.52 -3.88
C ALA A 87 -3.16 -25.99 -2.86
N GLY A 88 -4.29 -25.42 -3.33
CA GLY A 88 -5.34 -24.88 -2.46
C GLY A 88 -5.05 -23.49 -1.91
N ILE A 89 -4.11 -22.74 -2.50
CA ILE A 89 -3.88 -21.34 -2.13
C ILE A 89 -5.00 -20.48 -2.69
N GLU A 90 -5.61 -19.66 -1.84
CA GLU A 90 -6.85 -18.94 -2.16
C GLU A 90 -6.60 -17.52 -2.72
N ALA A 91 -5.37 -17.01 -2.67
CA ALA A 91 -5.00 -15.69 -3.21
C ALA A 91 -3.53 -15.67 -3.67
N VAL A 92 -3.16 -14.72 -4.53
CA VAL A 92 -1.78 -14.54 -5.01
C VAL A 92 -1.24 -13.20 -4.53
N TYR A 93 -0.01 -13.17 -4.02
CA TYR A 93 0.70 -11.92 -3.75
C TYR A 93 1.68 -11.60 -4.89
N VAL A 94 1.59 -10.39 -5.45
CA VAL A 94 2.49 -9.89 -6.47
C VAL A 94 3.43 -8.87 -5.83
N SER A 95 4.65 -9.32 -5.52
CA SER A 95 5.65 -8.57 -4.76
C SER A 95 6.44 -7.60 -5.64
N GLY A 96 6.64 -6.37 -5.18
CA GLY A 96 7.52 -5.39 -5.82
C GLY A 96 8.98 -5.88 -5.84
N GLY A 97 9.48 -6.33 -4.69
CA GLY A 97 10.84 -6.87 -4.58
C GLY A 97 11.10 -8.10 -5.45
N VAL A 98 10.15 -9.04 -5.56
CA VAL A 98 10.31 -10.19 -6.48
C VAL A 98 10.24 -9.74 -7.93
N SER A 99 9.41 -8.74 -8.25
CA SER A 99 9.34 -8.17 -9.59
C SER A 99 10.63 -7.46 -9.99
N ALA A 100 11.29 -6.74 -9.07
CA ALA A 100 12.61 -6.14 -9.28
C ALA A 100 13.68 -7.20 -9.60
N LEU A 101 13.63 -8.34 -8.91
CA LEU A 101 14.62 -9.40 -9.03
C LEU A 101 14.43 -10.30 -10.26
N GLN A 102 13.20 -10.45 -10.77
CA GLN A 102 12.88 -11.48 -11.76
C GLN A 102 12.16 -10.96 -13.01
N VAL A 103 11.62 -9.75 -13.00
CA VAL A 103 10.78 -9.23 -14.09
C VAL A 103 11.26 -7.89 -14.64
N ALA A 104 11.83 -7.02 -13.81
CA ALA A 104 12.39 -5.76 -14.29
C ALA A 104 13.43 -5.99 -15.39
N ASP A 105 13.44 -5.11 -16.40
CA ASP A 105 14.38 -5.21 -17.52
C ASP A 105 15.83 -5.06 -17.02
N GLU A 106 16.04 -4.12 -16.11
CA GLU A 106 17.26 -4.01 -15.31
C GLU A 106 17.01 -4.68 -13.96
N ILE A 107 17.68 -5.80 -13.72
CA ILE A 107 17.51 -6.57 -12.48
C ILE A 107 18.12 -5.79 -11.32
N GLY A 108 17.30 -5.54 -10.30
CA GLY A 108 17.67 -4.74 -9.14
C GLY A 108 17.25 -5.38 -7.82
N ARG A 109 17.69 -4.77 -6.72
CA ARG A 109 17.14 -5.07 -5.39
C ARG A 109 15.82 -4.34 -5.19
N ASP A 110 15.18 -4.56 -4.04
CA ASP A 110 13.90 -3.95 -3.68
C ASP A 110 14.03 -2.46 -3.31
N HIS A 111 14.33 -1.64 -4.33
CA HIS A 111 14.51 -0.19 -4.24
C HIS A 111 13.37 0.62 -4.88
N ALA A 112 12.45 -0.05 -5.57
CA ALA A 112 11.35 0.57 -6.33
C ALA A 112 11.86 1.65 -7.32
N ASP A 113 12.96 1.33 -8.00
CA ASP A 113 13.61 2.12 -9.05
C ASP A 113 13.32 1.61 -10.47
N TYR A 114 12.59 0.49 -10.58
CA TYR A 114 12.02 -0.01 -11.83
C TYR A 114 10.85 0.87 -12.32
N PRO A 115 10.46 0.77 -13.61
CA PRO A 115 9.30 1.50 -14.13
C PRO A 115 8.02 1.24 -13.32
N SER A 116 7.23 2.29 -13.06
CA SER A 116 6.01 2.21 -12.24
C SER A 116 4.93 1.23 -12.74
N ASP A 117 5.05 0.77 -14.00
CA ASP A 117 4.13 -0.18 -14.62
C ASP A 117 4.60 -1.64 -14.55
N THR A 118 5.76 -1.93 -13.97
CA THR A 118 6.31 -3.29 -13.84
C THR A 118 5.36 -4.23 -13.09
N VAL A 119 4.93 -3.88 -11.87
CA VAL A 119 4.03 -4.73 -11.07
C VAL A 119 2.63 -4.83 -11.73
N PRO A 120 2.00 -3.74 -12.24
CA PRO A 120 0.78 -3.85 -13.03
C PRO A 120 0.89 -4.80 -14.24
N LYS A 121 2.00 -4.79 -14.98
CA LYS A 121 2.25 -5.73 -16.08
C LYS A 121 2.32 -7.19 -15.61
N VAL A 122 2.93 -7.44 -14.46
CA VAL A 122 2.95 -8.79 -13.85
C VAL A 122 1.53 -9.24 -13.52
N VAL A 123 0.75 -8.41 -12.85
CA VAL A 123 -0.67 -8.71 -12.55
C VAL A 123 -1.41 -9.05 -13.83
N ALA A 124 -1.32 -8.21 -14.86
CA ALA A 124 -2.02 -8.43 -16.12
C ALA A 124 -1.60 -9.76 -16.80
N ARG A 125 -0.31 -10.11 -16.73
CA ARG A 125 0.20 -11.40 -17.24
C ARG A 125 -0.38 -12.58 -16.47
N LEU A 126 -0.35 -12.52 -15.14
CA LEU A 126 -0.90 -13.57 -14.28
C LEU A 126 -2.42 -13.72 -14.49
N PHE A 127 -3.16 -12.61 -14.54
CA PHE A 127 -4.60 -12.63 -14.76
C PHE A 127 -4.98 -13.28 -16.10
N LYS A 128 -4.28 -12.93 -17.19
CA LYS A 128 -4.49 -13.57 -18.51
C LYS A 128 -4.25 -15.08 -18.45
N SER A 129 -3.24 -15.52 -17.68
CA SER A 129 -2.98 -16.95 -17.46
C SER A 129 -4.10 -17.61 -16.65
N GLN A 130 -4.54 -17.01 -15.54
CA GLN A 130 -5.66 -17.52 -14.74
C GLN A 130 -6.91 -17.72 -15.59
N LEU A 131 -7.28 -16.72 -16.42
CA LEU A 131 -8.39 -16.80 -17.36
C LEU A 131 -8.21 -17.93 -18.40
N PHE A 132 -6.99 -18.16 -18.88
CA PHE A 132 -6.70 -19.24 -19.81
C PHE A 132 -6.88 -20.61 -19.14
N HIS A 133 -6.34 -20.81 -17.94
CA HIS A 133 -6.46 -22.07 -17.20
C HIS A 133 -7.90 -22.38 -16.82
N ASP A 134 -8.68 -21.36 -16.43
CA ASP A 134 -10.13 -21.49 -16.20
C ASP A 134 -10.87 -21.97 -17.46
N ARG A 135 -10.70 -21.29 -18.60
CA ARG A 135 -11.31 -21.72 -19.87
C ARG A 135 -10.88 -23.12 -20.29
N ARG A 136 -9.60 -23.45 -20.12
CA ARG A 136 -9.05 -24.78 -20.44
C ARG A 136 -9.68 -25.86 -19.57
N GLN A 137 -9.76 -25.65 -18.26
CA GLN A 137 -10.40 -26.59 -17.34
C GLN A 137 -11.88 -26.76 -17.69
N LYS A 138 -12.62 -25.66 -17.88
CA LYS A 138 -14.03 -25.69 -18.27
C LYS A 138 -14.26 -26.46 -19.56
N SER A 139 -13.47 -26.18 -20.60
CA SER A 139 -13.56 -26.88 -21.89
C SER A 139 -13.23 -28.36 -21.76
N TYR A 140 -12.21 -28.71 -20.99
CA TYR A 140 -11.83 -30.11 -20.78
C TYR A 140 -12.91 -30.86 -20.00
N TYR A 141 -13.43 -30.28 -18.92
CA TYR A 141 -14.45 -30.90 -18.06
C TYR A 141 -15.78 -31.11 -18.80
N LEU A 142 -16.27 -30.08 -19.51
CA LEU A 142 -17.55 -30.17 -20.24
C LEU A 142 -17.51 -31.12 -21.45
N GLY A 143 -16.31 -31.44 -21.94
CA GLY A 143 -16.11 -32.42 -23.02
C GLY A 143 -16.10 -33.88 -22.58
N ARG A 144 -16.36 -34.17 -21.29
CA ARG A 144 -16.25 -35.51 -20.68
C ARG A 144 -17.62 -36.05 -20.31
N SER A 145 -17.74 -37.38 -20.25
CA SER A 145 -18.94 -38.04 -19.73
C SER A 145 -19.14 -37.74 -18.23
N PRO A 146 -20.37 -37.86 -17.69
CA PRO A 146 -20.60 -37.64 -16.26
C PRO A 146 -19.75 -38.52 -15.33
N ALA A 147 -19.43 -39.75 -15.75
CA ALA A 147 -18.57 -40.65 -14.99
C ALA A 147 -17.11 -40.16 -14.95
N GLU A 148 -16.57 -39.68 -16.08
CA GLU A 148 -15.23 -39.09 -16.11
C GLU A 148 -15.17 -37.75 -15.37
N GLN A 149 -16.23 -36.94 -15.45
CA GLN A 149 -16.33 -35.66 -14.74
C GLN A 149 -16.18 -35.81 -13.23
N ALA A 150 -16.76 -36.86 -12.65
CA ALA A 150 -16.67 -37.14 -11.21
C ALA A 150 -15.23 -37.37 -10.71
N GLU A 151 -14.34 -37.83 -11.60
CA GLU A 151 -12.93 -38.14 -11.28
C GLU A 151 -11.98 -36.97 -11.58
N ILE A 152 -12.45 -35.90 -12.23
CA ILE A 152 -11.62 -34.75 -12.62
C ILE A 152 -11.59 -33.71 -11.49
N PRO A 153 -10.42 -33.41 -10.91
CA PRO A 153 -10.33 -32.35 -9.90
C PRO A 153 -10.62 -30.98 -10.52
N ILE A 154 -11.44 -30.20 -9.83
CA ILE A 154 -11.77 -28.81 -10.18
C ILE A 154 -10.96 -27.86 -9.29
N TYR A 155 -10.16 -27.02 -9.93
CA TYR A 155 -9.37 -26.00 -9.24
C TYR A 155 -9.95 -24.61 -9.53
N ASP A 156 -9.88 -23.72 -8.54
CA ASP A 156 -10.19 -22.31 -8.73
C ASP A 156 -8.94 -21.55 -9.20
N TYR A 157 -8.82 -21.35 -10.52
CA TYR A 157 -7.67 -20.63 -11.08
C TYR A 157 -7.78 -19.11 -10.96
N LEU A 158 -8.97 -18.55 -10.72
CA LEU A 158 -9.20 -17.10 -10.72
C LEU A 158 -8.85 -16.48 -9.36
N LEU A 159 -7.67 -16.78 -8.85
CA LEU A 159 -7.22 -16.34 -7.53
C LEU A 159 -7.11 -14.81 -7.47
N PRO A 160 -7.75 -14.13 -6.50
CA PRO A 160 -7.57 -12.68 -6.31
C PRO A 160 -6.11 -12.33 -6.05
N MET A 161 -5.63 -11.28 -6.72
CA MET A 161 -4.25 -10.81 -6.59
C MET A 161 -4.14 -9.58 -5.68
N VAL A 162 -3.29 -9.68 -4.66
CA VAL A 162 -2.83 -8.55 -3.84
C VAL A 162 -1.50 -8.07 -4.41
N ALA A 163 -1.39 -6.81 -4.80
CA ALA A 163 -0.21 -6.28 -5.49
C ALA A 163 0.47 -5.14 -4.72
N ASP A 164 1.78 -5.06 -4.87
CA ASP A 164 2.65 -4.03 -4.30
C ASP A 164 2.69 -2.78 -5.18
N GLY A 165 2.22 -1.65 -4.64
CA GLY A 165 2.30 -0.33 -5.27
C GLY A 165 3.49 0.51 -4.79
N ASP A 166 4.35 -0.03 -3.91
CA ASP A 166 5.47 0.68 -3.29
C ASP A 166 5.02 2.02 -2.67
N MET A 167 5.83 3.07 -2.82
CA MET A 167 5.51 4.45 -2.44
C MET A 167 4.60 5.17 -3.45
N GLY A 168 4.24 4.52 -4.57
CA GLY A 168 3.44 5.13 -5.64
C GLY A 168 4.22 5.84 -6.77
N PHE A 169 5.54 5.68 -6.82
CA PHE A 169 6.42 6.12 -7.91
C PHE A 169 6.31 7.60 -8.31
N GLY A 170 6.03 8.49 -7.34
CA GLY A 170 6.07 9.93 -7.57
C GLY A 170 5.06 10.71 -6.73
N SER A 171 4.50 11.74 -7.35
CA SER A 171 3.50 12.59 -6.70
C SER A 171 2.12 11.92 -6.65
N VAL A 172 1.13 12.61 -6.08
CA VAL A 172 -0.27 12.15 -6.04
C VAL A 172 -0.84 11.80 -7.42
N THR A 173 -0.40 12.46 -8.49
CA THR A 173 -0.87 12.14 -9.85
C THR A 173 -0.25 10.87 -10.41
N ALA A 174 0.98 10.53 -10.01
CA ALA A 174 1.61 9.25 -10.33
C ALA A 174 0.87 8.09 -9.63
N ILE A 175 0.51 8.27 -8.36
CA ILE A 175 -0.30 7.31 -7.60
C ILE A 175 -1.65 7.07 -8.26
N MET A 176 -2.34 8.13 -8.69
CA MET A 176 -3.60 7.99 -9.42
C MET A 176 -3.42 7.17 -10.71
N LYS A 177 -2.40 7.49 -11.53
CA LYS A 177 -2.11 6.73 -12.74
C LYS A 177 -1.79 5.27 -12.44
N GLN A 178 -1.00 4.99 -11.40
CA GLN A 178 -0.63 3.63 -11.04
C GLN A 178 -1.80 2.83 -10.45
N THR A 179 -2.62 3.44 -9.61
CA THR A 179 -3.86 2.83 -9.10
C THR A 179 -4.79 2.45 -10.27
N LYS A 180 -4.90 3.32 -11.28
CA LYS A 180 -5.63 3.01 -12.51
C LYS A 180 -5.03 1.81 -13.26
N MET A 181 -3.71 1.75 -13.41
CA MET A 181 -3.04 0.60 -14.06
C MET A 181 -3.33 -0.71 -13.33
N PHE A 182 -3.34 -0.73 -11.99
CA PHE A 182 -3.70 -1.92 -11.22
C PHE A 182 -5.18 -2.31 -11.40
N ALA A 183 -6.08 -1.33 -11.39
CA ALA A 183 -7.51 -1.58 -11.62
C ALA A 183 -7.76 -2.16 -13.02
N GLU A 184 -7.06 -1.68 -14.04
CA GLU A 184 -7.09 -2.19 -15.42
C GLU A 184 -6.44 -3.57 -15.57
N ALA A 185 -5.41 -3.87 -14.78
CA ALA A 185 -4.71 -5.15 -14.79
C ALA A 185 -5.50 -6.31 -14.15
N GLY A 186 -6.57 -6.02 -13.39
CA GLY A 186 -7.36 -7.02 -12.66
C GLY A 186 -6.89 -7.28 -11.23
N THR A 187 -6.16 -6.35 -10.61
CA THR A 187 -5.75 -6.43 -9.22
C THR A 187 -6.97 -6.45 -8.28
N ALA A 188 -6.97 -7.33 -7.28
CA ALA A 188 -8.03 -7.38 -6.27
C ALA A 188 -7.79 -6.39 -5.12
N MET A 189 -6.52 -6.19 -4.75
CA MET A 189 -6.08 -5.24 -3.74
C MET A 189 -4.72 -4.67 -4.10
N VAL A 190 -4.54 -3.36 -3.97
CA VAL A 190 -3.21 -2.73 -4.01
C VAL A 190 -2.83 -2.25 -2.62
N HIS A 191 -1.54 -2.33 -2.27
CA HIS A 191 -1.01 -1.68 -1.08
C HIS A 191 0.03 -0.63 -1.42
N TYR A 192 0.05 0.45 -0.65
CA TYR A 192 1.02 1.53 -0.75
C TYR A 192 1.69 1.75 0.61
N ASP A 193 2.99 2.06 0.60
CA ASP A 193 3.77 2.29 1.82
C ASP A 193 4.07 3.77 2.12
N ASP A 194 4.46 4.02 3.36
CA ASP A 194 4.83 5.34 3.89
C ASP A 194 6.33 5.64 3.75
N LEU A 195 7.07 4.84 2.96
CA LEU A 195 8.48 5.09 2.72
C LEU A 195 8.69 6.33 1.84
N ALA A 196 9.87 6.93 1.97
CA ALA A 196 10.29 8.02 1.13
C ALA A 196 10.78 7.50 -0.23
N ILE A 197 10.26 8.10 -1.30
CA ILE A 197 10.62 7.78 -2.69
C ILE A 197 12.13 7.98 -2.87
N GLY A 198 12.79 7.01 -3.51
CA GLY A 198 14.25 7.01 -3.73
C GLY A 198 15.09 6.62 -2.51
N LEU A 199 14.48 6.42 -1.34
CA LEU A 199 15.17 6.03 -0.10
C LEU A 199 14.73 4.65 0.42
N LYS A 200 14.00 3.88 -0.40
CA LYS A 200 13.61 2.52 -0.09
C LYS A 200 14.84 1.61 -0.12
N LYS A 201 15.30 1.17 1.05
CA LYS A 201 16.46 0.28 1.21
C LYS A 201 16.19 -0.76 2.29
N PHE A 202 16.02 -2.02 1.92
CA PHE A 202 15.84 -3.11 2.90
C PHE A 202 17.13 -3.86 3.25
N THR A 203 18.17 -3.75 2.45
CA THR A 203 19.32 -4.68 2.49
C THR A 203 20.61 -4.12 3.10
N GLU A 204 20.65 -2.85 3.52
CA GLU A 204 21.92 -2.18 3.87
C GLU A 204 22.14 -1.94 5.38
N LYS A 205 21.30 -2.47 6.28
CA LYS A 205 21.29 -2.08 7.72
C LYS A 205 21.18 -0.56 7.94
N VAL A 206 20.83 0.19 6.90
CA VAL A 206 20.52 1.62 6.94
C VAL A 206 19.06 1.75 7.31
N GLY A 207 18.75 2.67 8.23
CA GLY A 207 17.39 2.92 8.66
C GLY A 207 16.44 3.27 7.53
N ARG A 208 15.21 2.79 7.63
CA ARG A 208 14.14 3.17 6.70
C ARG A 208 13.83 4.64 6.89
N THR A 209 13.58 5.32 5.78
CA THR A 209 13.13 6.71 5.79
C THR A 209 11.65 6.75 5.42
N VAL A 210 10.83 7.28 6.30
CA VAL A 210 9.39 7.47 6.06
C VAL A 210 9.06 8.92 5.75
N VAL A 211 7.87 9.15 5.20
CA VAL A 211 7.34 10.49 4.95
C VAL A 211 6.40 10.94 6.08
N PRO A 212 6.12 12.25 6.20
CA PRO A 212 5.14 12.73 7.17
C PRO A 212 3.78 12.07 6.99
N LEU A 213 3.05 11.90 8.09
CA LEU A 213 1.72 11.28 8.07
C LEU A 213 0.78 11.97 7.05
N SER A 214 0.81 13.31 6.98
CA SER A 214 0.05 14.09 5.99
C SER A 214 0.39 13.76 4.54
N GLU A 215 1.64 13.42 4.22
CA GLU A 215 2.01 12.97 2.88
C GLU A 215 1.42 11.60 2.59
N TYR A 216 1.61 10.64 3.50
CA TYR A 216 1.09 9.29 3.33
C TYR A 216 -0.45 9.27 3.21
N LEU A 217 -1.16 10.06 4.01
CA LEU A 217 -2.61 10.24 3.89
C LEU A 217 -3.02 10.82 2.53
N ARG A 218 -2.24 11.76 1.96
CA ARG A 218 -2.49 12.26 0.60
C ARG A 218 -2.32 11.18 -0.45
N ARG A 219 -1.34 10.27 -0.29
CA ARG A 219 -1.16 9.11 -1.18
C ARG A 219 -2.38 8.20 -1.17
N LEU A 220 -2.81 7.77 0.02
CA LEU A 220 -3.98 6.90 0.19
C LEU A 220 -5.28 7.58 -0.30
N THR A 221 -5.42 8.89 -0.07
CA THR A 221 -6.56 9.67 -0.56
C THR A 221 -6.58 9.70 -2.08
N ALA A 222 -5.43 9.92 -2.74
CA ALA A 222 -5.32 9.93 -4.19
C ALA A 222 -5.63 8.56 -4.81
N ALA A 223 -5.12 7.48 -4.22
CA ALA A 223 -5.44 6.12 -4.63
C ALA A 223 -6.94 5.84 -4.51
N ARG A 224 -7.56 6.12 -3.34
CA ARG A 224 -9.01 5.92 -3.14
C ARG A 224 -9.84 6.79 -4.09
N PHE A 225 -9.44 8.05 -4.31
CA PHE A 225 -10.11 8.95 -5.24
C PHE A 225 -10.10 8.37 -6.65
N GLN A 226 -8.95 7.85 -7.11
CA GLN A 226 -8.88 7.18 -8.40
C GLN A 226 -9.82 5.97 -8.48
N LEU A 227 -9.90 5.15 -7.44
CA LEU A 227 -10.83 4.01 -7.42
C LEU A 227 -12.29 4.45 -7.53
N ASP A 228 -12.69 5.49 -6.80
CA ASP A 228 -14.05 6.04 -6.88
C ASP A 228 -14.34 6.62 -8.29
N VAL A 229 -13.36 7.28 -8.92
CA VAL A 229 -13.45 7.77 -10.31
C VAL A 229 -13.66 6.61 -11.28
N LEU A 230 -12.96 5.50 -11.11
CA LEU A 230 -13.11 4.32 -11.96
C LEU A 230 -14.39 3.52 -11.64
N GLY A 231 -15.10 3.83 -10.54
CA GLY A 231 -16.13 2.94 -10.02
C GLY A 231 -15.58 1.56 -9.63
N SER A 232 -14.27 1.47 -9.39
CA SER A 232 -13.60 0.20 -9.11
C SER A 232 -13.73 -0.16 -7.65
N GLU A 233 -14.09 -1.42 -7.46
CA GLU A 233 -14.22 -2.08 -6.19
C GLU A 233 -12.93 -2.79 -5.76
N MET A 234 -11.78 -2.40 -6.33
CA MET A 234 -10.47 -2.83 -5.84
C MET A 234 -10.25 -2.38 -4.39
N LEU A 235 -9.66 -3.26 -3.57
CA LEU A 235 -9.31 -2.94 -2.20
C LEU A 235 -8.01 -2.10 -2.15
N LEU A 236 -7.91 -1.24 -1.13
CA LEU A 236 -6.73 -0.42 -0.87
C LEU A 236 -6.23 -0.76 0.54
N MET A 237 -4.99 -1.22 0.65
CA MET A 237 -4.33 -1.50 1.92
C MET A 237 -3.27 -0.44 2.22
N SER A 238 -3.27 0.06 3.45
CA SER A 238 -2.20 0.91 3.95
C SER A 238 -1.09 0.05 4.57
N ARG A 239 0.09 0.02 3.95
CA ARG A 239 1.29 -0.56 4.53
C ARG A 239 2.08 0.53 5.29
N VAL A 240 2.45 0.27 6.53
CA VAL A 240 3.13 1.24 7.40
C VAL A 240 4.46 0.66 7.85
N ASP A 241 5.56 1.30 7.46
CA ASP A 241 6.94 0.90 7.75
C ASP A 241 7.56 1.69 8.92
N CYS A 242 6.83 2.64 9.51
CA CYS A 242 7.31 3.52 10.59
C CYS A 242 7.84 2.78 11.83
N TYR A 243 7.40 1.54 12.10
CA TYR A 243 7.89 0.73 13.22
C TYR A 243 9.40 0.43 13.16
N HIS A 244 9.95 0.33 11.94
CA HIS A 244 11.39 0.10 11.70
C HIS A 244 12.07 1.33 11.06
N ALA A 245 11.40 2.49 11.05
CA ALA A 245 11.97 3.71 10.51
C ALA A 245 12.94 4.36 11.49
N GLU A 246 14.06 4.83 10.96
CA GLU A 246 15.01 5.64 11.74
C GLU A 246 14.96 7.11 11.37
N PHE A 247 14.45 7.41 10.17
CA PHE A 247 14.41 8.75 9.60
C PHE A 247 13.00 9.10 9.13
N ILE A 248 12.68 10.38 9.21
CA ILE A 248 11.49 10.99 8.62
C ILE A 248 11.96 12.15 7.73
N THR A 249 11.39 12.31 6.53
CA THR A 249 11.84 13.35 5.59
C THR A 249 11.55 14.76 6.06
N SER A 250 10.53 14.95 6.89
CA SER A 250 10.14 16.24 7.44
C SER A 250 9.31 16.09 8.72
N VAL A 251 9.34 17.10 9.57
CA VAL A 251 8.51 17.19 10.80
C VAL A 251 7.38 18.20 10.65
N VAL A 252 6.96 18.48 9.41
CA VAL A 252 5.89 19.43 9.10
C VAL A 252 4.53 19.03 9.72
N ASP A 253 4.32 17.74 9.97
CA ASP A 253 3.10 17.23 10.59
C ASP A 253 3.26 17.11 12.10
N THR A 254 2.45 17.86 12.84
CA THR A 254 2.50 17.90 14.31
C THR A 254 2.19 16.56 14.98
N ARG A 255 1.48 15.65 14.27
CA ARG A 255 1.18 14.30 14.78
C ARG A 255 2.42 13.43 14.89
N ASP A 256 3.47 13.74 14.11
CA ASP A 256 4.72 12.99 14.10
C ASP A 256 5.67 13.45 15.22
N HIS A 257 5.49 14.67 15.77
CA HIS A 257 6.42 15.31 16.70
C HIS A 257 6.75 14.47 17.94
N LYS A 258 5.77 13.76 18.50
CA LYS A 258 5.96 12.92 19.69
C LYS A 258 6.87 11.71 19.46
N TYR A 259 7.15 11.35 18.20
CA TYR A 259 8.02 10.23 17.83
C TYR A 259 9.42 10.67 17.39
N VAL A 260 9.60 11.95 17.07
CA VAL A 260 10.88 12.48 16.59
C VAL A 260 11.86 12.58 17.76
N ARG A 261 13.07 12.04 17.55
CA ARG A 261 14.16 12.10 18.53
C ARG A 261 15.05 13.30 18.26
N GLY A 262 15.18 14.19 19.24
CA GLY A 262 16.07 15.35 19.22
C GLY A 262 17.32 15.13 20.05
N ALA A 263 18.42 15.80 19.69
CA ALA A 263 19.61 15.85 20.54
C ALA A 263 19.35 16.70 21.79
N THR A 264 19.83 16.25 22.95
CA THR A 264 19.57 16.91 24.24
C THR A 264 20.81 17.54 24.88
N VAL A 265 21.99 17.24 24.35
CA VAL A 265 23.24 17.84 24.81
C VAL A 265 23.48 19.16 24.10
N ALA A 266 23.48 20.26 24.85
CA ALA A 266 23.76 21.59 24.33
C ALA A 266 25.15 21.65 23.66
N GLY A 267 25.22 22.27 22.48
CA GLY A 267 26.48 22.41 21.74
C GLY A 267 26.99 21.13 21.08
N VAL A 268 26.25 20.01 21.13
CA VAL A 268 26.61 18.82 20.34
C VAL A 268 26.62 19.17 18.85
N GLU A 269 27.63 18.68 18.14
CA GLU A 269 27.75 18.93 16.71
C GLU A 269 26.54 18.37 15.95
N PRO A 270 26.01 19.06 14.92
CA PRO A 270 24.94 18.53 14.08
C PRO A 270 25.31 17.17 13.45
N PHE A 271 24.37 16.22 13.44
CA PHE A 271 24.57 14.86 12.94
C PHE A 271 25.25 14.80 11.56
N ILE A 272 24.77 15.59 10.59
CA ILE A 272 25.31 15.61 9.23
C ILE A 272 26.77 16.06 9.19
N ARG A 273 27.16 17.04 10.02
CA ARG A 273 28.56 17.48 10.10
C ARG A 273 29.46 16.41 10.69
N ALA A 274 28.99 15.75 11.76
CA ALA A 274 29.72 14.64 12.38
C ALA A 274 29.91 13.46 11.40
N MET A 275 28.86 13.11 10.64
CA MET A 275 28.92 12.04 9.64
C MET A 275 29.84 12.39 8.45
N ASN A 276 29.76 13.62 7.92
CA ASN A 276 30.63 14.04 6.82
C ASN A 276 32.10 14.03 7.23
N ARG A 277 32.42 14.53 8.44
CA ARG A 277 33.79 14.49 8.96
C ARG A 277 34.31 13.06 9.15
N ALA A 278 33.45 12.15 9.61
CA ALA A 278 33.82 10.74 9.75
C ALA A 278 34.15 10.11 8.38
N LEU A 279 33.33 10.39 7.36
CA LEU A 279 33.56 9.94 5.98
C LEU A 279 34.86 10.50 5.40
N GLU A 280 35.13 11.80 5.57
CA GLU A 280 36.39 12.44 5.14
C GLU A 280 37.64 11.80 5.77
N ARG A 281 37.49 11.23 6.96
CA ARG A 281 38.55 10.53 7.71
C ARG A 281 38.63 9.04 7.41
N GLY A 282 37.74 8.50 6.57
CA GLY A 282 37.65 7.07 6.30
C GLY A 282 37.18 6.24 7.49
N GLU A 283 36.47 6.84 8.45
CA GLU A 283 35.89 6.12 9.59
C GLU A 283 34.67 5.28 9.15
N ASP A 284 34.40 4.18 9.87
CA ASP A 284 33.19 3.39 9.63
C ASP A 284 31.93 4.21 9.97
N ALA A 285 30.98 4.24 9.04
CA ALA A 285 29.77 5.05 9.17
C ALA A 285 28.84 4.57 10.29
N ALA A 286 28.78 3.27 10.56
CA ALA A 286 27.93 2.72 11.63
C ALA A 286 28.53 3.05 13.01
N GLU A 287 29.85 2.95 13.16
CA GLU A 287 30.55 3.35 14.37
C GLU A 287 30.47 4.85 14.63
N ALA A 288 30.70 5.68 13.62
CA ALA A 288 30.56 7.13 13.72
C ALA A 288 29.12 7.53 14.12
N ARG A 289 28.12 6.89 13.52
CA ARG A 289 26.71 7.08 13.88
C ARG A 289 26.43 6.69 15.32
N SER A 290 26.88 5.51 15.76
CA SER A 290 26.67 5.01 17.12
C SER A 290 27.29 5.96 18.15
N ARG A 291 28.53 6.41 17.89
CA ARG A 291 29.24 7.39 18.72
C ARG A 291 28.47 8.70 18.83
N TRP A 292 27.99 9.24 17.72
CA TRP A 292 27.21 10.48 17.72
C TRP A 292 25.91 10.33 18.51
N LEU A 293 25.17 9.23 18.32
CA LEU A 293 23.93 8.96 19.05
C LEU A 293 24.15 8.90 20.57
N GLN A 294 25.26 8.29 21.02
CA GLN A 294 25.65 8.25 22.43
C GLN A 294 26.01 9.65 22.96
N GLN A 295 26.76 10.44 22.20
CA GLN A 295 27.15 11.81 22.58
C GLN A 295 25.96 12.76 22.63
N ALA A 296 25.05 12.68 21.67
CA ALA A 296 23.90 13.57 21.54
C ALA A 296 22.76 13.25 22.52
N LYS A 297 22.77 12.05 23.13
CA LYS A 297 21.73 11.55 24.03
C LYS A 297 20.33 11.77 23.46
N VAL A 298 20.11 11.28 22.24
CA VAL A 298 18.86 11.53 21.53
C VAL A 298 17.68 10.88 22.24
N MET A 299 16.57 11.62 22.36
CA MET A 299 15.32 11.11 22.93
C MET A 299 14.14 11.91 22.38
N THR A 300 12.93 11.40 22.58
CA THR A 300 11.71 12.13 22.22
C THR A 300 11.49 13.32 23.17
N PHE A 301 10.75 14.32 22.72
CA PHE A 301 10.42 15.47 23.56
C PHE A 301 9.71 15.09 24.88
N PRO A 302 8.72 14.17 24.90
CA PRO A 302 8.12 13.70 26.16
C PRO A 302 9.12 13.05 27.12
N GLU A 303 10.10 12.30 26.61
CA GLU A 303 11.15 11.70 27.45
C GLU A 303 12.08 12.78 28.02
N ALA A 304 12.47 13.77 27.22
CA ALA A 304 13.30 14.89 27.67
C ALA A 304 12.60 15.70 28.77
N VAL A 305 11.32 16.03 28.58
CA VAL A 305 10.52 16.72 29.59
C VAL A 305 10.45 15.90 30.88
N LYS A 306 10.21 14.58 30.79
CA LYS A 306 10.15 13.71 31.97
C LYS A 306 11.47 13.64 32.75
N GLN A 307 12.62 13.83 32.10
CA GLN A 307 13.92 13.83 32.77
C GLN A 307 14.20 15.12 33.56
N VAL A 308 13.61 16.24 33.17
CA VAL A 308 13.84 17.55 33.80
C VAL A 308 12.68 18.02 34.67
N ALA A 309 11.47 17.51 34.42
CA ALA A 309 10.27 17.91 35.14
C ALA A 309 10.32 17.45 36.60
N THR A 310 10.01 18.35 37.51
CA THR A 310 9.86 18.05 38.93
C THR A 310 8.45 17.50 39.24
N ALA A 311 8.25 17.00 40.46
CA ALA A 311 6.93 16.61 40.94
C ALA A 311 5.93 17.79 40.97
N GLU A 312 6.41 19.02 41.10
CA GLU A 312 5.60 20.24 41.05
C GLU A 312 5.17 20.59 39.61
N ASP A 313 6.07 20.39 38.62
CA ASP A 313 5.79 20.67 37.20
C ASP A 313 4.79 19.68 36.57
N THR A 314 4.70 18.46 37.10
CA THR A 314 3.81 17.40 36.61
C THR A 314 2.45 17.37 37.32
N CYS A 315 2.28 18.19 38.37
CA CYS A 315 1.04 18.26 39.14
C CYS A 315 0.03 19.21 38.49
N THR A 316 -0.59 18.80 37.38
CA THR A 316 -1.85 19.43 36.99
C THR A 316 -2.92 19.04 38.01
N LYS A 317 -3.19 19.92 38.98
CA LYS A 317 -4.52 20.01 39.58
C LYS A 317 -5.50 20.10 38.41
N ARG A 318 -6.28 19.03 38.17
CA ARG A 318 -7.47 19.08 37.31
C ARG A 318 -8.39 20.16 37.88
N ALA A 319 -8.24 21.39 37.40
CA ALA A 319 -9.28 22.39 37.50
C ALA A 319 -10.35 22.01 36.47
N HIS A 320 -11.19 21.04 36.83
CA HIS A 320 -12.55 21.02 36.31
C HIS A 320 -13.22 22.30 36.77
N LYS A 321 -13.24 23.34 35.92
CA LYS A 321 -14.19 24.44 36.01
C LYS A 321 -14.56 24.88 34.60
N GLN A 322 -15.80 24.52 34.25
CA GLN A 322 -16.75 25.21 33.36
C GLN A 322 -16.20 26.36 32.52
N LEU A 323 -16.34 26.23 31.19
CA LEU A 323 -17.21 27.06 30.34
C LEU A 323 -17.44 26.32 29.00
#